data_AF-V9IDL2-F1
#
_entry.id   AF-V9IDL2-F1
#
_cell.length_a   1.000
_cell.length_b   1.000
_cell.length_c   1.000
_cell.angle_alpha   90.00
_cell.angle_beta   90.00
_cell.angle_gamma   90.00
#
_symmetry.space_group_name_H-M   'P 1'
#
loop_
_entity.id
_entity.type
_entity.pdbx_description
1 polymer ?
#
loop_
_entity_poly.entity_id
_entity_poly.type
_entity_poly.pdbx_seq_one_letter_code
_entity_poly.pdbx_strand_id
1 'polypeptide(L)'
;MNLITALKFYVTRMTEESGPGMKVLLMDKQTTSIVSLLYSQSEIFLKEVYLFERIDTNVRNEGLKHLKCIVFIRPTKENVEYLCNELKYPKYGTYYIYFSNIIAKADIKLLAESDEQEVVREIHEYYADYLAISPHLFSLGINACSQGLLWNPIHLHRTVLGLISVLLSIKRCPYIRYQNSSEMAKRLAEKIREVLSKESNSF
;
A
#
# COMPACT_ATOMS: atom_id res chain seq x y z
N MET A 1 -0.59 0.26 21.33
CA MET A 1 -1.03 0.12 19.92
C MET A 1 -1.07 1.50 19.30
N ASN A 2 0.01 1.94 18.66
CA ASN A 2 0.06 3.24 18.00
C ASN A 2 0.12 3.01 16.49
N LEU A 3 -0.97 3.36 15.81
CA LEU A 3 -1.11 3.18 14.37
C LEU A 3 -0.12 4.03 13.58
N ILE A 4 0.20 5.23 14.07
CA ILE A 4 1.18 6.12 13.44
C ILE A 4 2.57 5.48 13.53
N THR A 5 2.95 4.95 14.69
CA THR A 5 4.25 4.29 14.86
C THR A 5 4.39 3.06 13.96
N ALA A 6 3.35 2.24 13.83
CA ALA A 6 3.35 1.08 12.94
C ALA A 6 3.59 1.48 11.47
N LEU A 7 2.91 2.53 11.00
CA LEU A 7 3.08 3.04 9.63
C LEU A 7 4.43 3.73 9.41
N LYS A 8 4.90 4.54 10.38
CA LYS A 8 6.24 5.13 10.34
C LYS A 8 7.34 4.08 10.28
N PHE A 9 7.14 2.93 10.95
CA PHE A 9 8.07 1.81 10.87
C PHE A 9 8.17 1.27 9.43
N TYR A 10 7.04 1.02 8.76
CA TYR A 10 7.05 0.58 7.36
C TYR A 10 7.76 1.57 6.43
N VAL A 11 7.40 2.85 6.48
CA VAL A 11 8.05 3.86 5.62
C VAL A 11 9.54 3.98 5.91
N THR A 12 9.93 3.90 7.17
CA THR A 12 11.35 3.92 7.55
C THR A 12 12.10 2.73 6.99
N ARG A 13 11.53 1.51 7.08
CA ARG A 13 12.11 0.31 6.47
C ARG A 13 12.25 0.44 4.95
N MET A 14 11.23 0.94 4.24
CA MET A 14 11.31 1.16 2.78
C MET A 14 12.50 2.05 2.40
N THR A 15 12.72 3.12 3.17
CA THR A 15 13.82 4.07 2.92
C THR A 15 15.20 3.54 3.31
N GLU A 16 15.27 2.60 4.26
CA GLU A 16 16.53 2.01 4.74
C GLU A 16 16.97 0.83 3.88
N GLU A 17 16.04 -0.04 3.47
CA GLU A 17 16.28 -1.23 2.63
C GLU A 17 16.78 -0.86 1.24
N SER A 18 16.33 0.28 0.70
CA SER A 18 16.86 0.82 -0.56
C SER A 18 18.34 1.28 -0.47
N GLY A 19 18.95 1.30 0.71
CA GLY A 19 20.33 1.70 0.97
C GLY A 19 20.59 3.21 0.77
N PRO A 20 21.82 3.70 0.94
CA PRO A 20 22.12 5.12 0.81
C PRO A 20 22.02 5.61 -0.64
N GLY A 21 21.80 6.91 -0.83
CA GLY A 21 21.79 7.58 -2.13
C GLY A 21 20.47 8.28 -2.48
N MET A 22 20.44 8.93 -3.64
CA MET A 22 19.29 9.73 -4.08
C MET A 22 18.09 8.85 -4.45
N LYS A 23 16.97 9.04 -3.74
CA LYS A 23 15.74 8.25 -3.92
C LYS A 23 14.59 9.08 -4.46
N VAL A 24 13.75 8.42 -5.26
CA VAL A 24 12.43 8.88 -5.67
C VAL A 24 11.38 8.02 -5.01
N LEU A 25 10.33 8.63 -4.47
CA LEU A 25 9.16 7.94 -3.96
C LEU A 25 8.03 8.03 -4.98
N LEU A 26 7.73 6.91 -5.65
CA LEU A 26 6.67 6.77 -6.63
C LEU A 26 5.42 6.19 -5.96
N MET A 27 4.33 6.95 -5.95
CA MET A 27 3.11 6.63 -5.19
C MET A 27 1.86 6.67 -6.05
N ASP A 28 0.77 6.13 -5.51
CA ASP A 28 -0.57 6.37 -6.04
C ASP A 28 -1.28 7.46 -5.23
N LYS A 29 -2.52 7.79 -5.61
CA LYS A 29 -3.33 8.81 -4.93
C LYS A 29 -3.53 8.54 -3.43
N GLN A 30 -3.75 7.28 -3.08
CA GLN A 30 -4.06 6.85 -1.71
C GLN A 30 -2.80 6.79 -0.87
N THR A 31 -1.73 6.16 -1.37
CA THR A 31 -0.46 6.04 -0.65
C THR A 31 0.23 7.38 -0.48
N THR A 32 0.08 8.31 -1.43
CA THR A 32 0.48 9.71 -1.25
C THR A 32 -0.19 10.32 -0.01
N SER A 33 -1.51 10.14 0.12
CA SER A 33 -2.26 10.66 1.27
C SER A 33 -1.82 10.03 2.59
N ILE A 34 -1.46 8.74 2.57
CA ILE A 34 -0.95 8.02 3.75
C ILE A 34 0.41 8.58 4.17
N VAL A 35 1.36 8.69 3.25
CA VAL A 35 2.71 9.20 3.55
C VAL A 35 2.67 10.65 4.02
N SER A 36 1.86 11.50 3.38
CA SER A 36 1.69 12.91 3.77
C SER A 36 1.13 13.11 5.18
N LEU A 37 0.36 12.16 5.71
CA LEU A 37 -0.13 12.23 7.10
C LEU A 37 0.95 11.81 8.13
N LEU A 38 1.94 11.02 7.71
CA LEU A 38 2.94 10.45 8.60
C LEU A 38 4.19 11.33 8.70
N TYR A 39 4.61 11.90 7.56
CA TYR A 39 5.87 12.63 7.45
C TYR A 39 5.66 14.02 6.88
N SER A 40 6.35 14.98 7.48
CA SER A 40 6.60 16.27 6.85
C SER A 40 7.63 16.13 5.73
N GLN A 41 7.65 17.10 4.80
CA GLN A 41 8.62 17.14 3.70
C GLN A 41 10.07 17.16 4.21
N SER A 42 10.34 17.81 5.35
CA SER A 42 11.68 17.85 5.95
C SER A 42 12.12 16.50 6.49
N GLU A 43 11.23 15.76 7.16
CA GLU A 43 11.57 14.44 7.73
C GLU A 43 11.88 13.41 6.63
N ILE A 44 11.13 13.43 5.52
CA ILE A 44 11.32 12.48 4.42
C ILE A 44 12.57 12.84 3.59
N PHE A 45 12.92 14.12 3.50
CA PHE A 45 14.16 14.58 2.85
C PHE A 45 15.40 14.09 3.61
N LEU A 46 15.36 14.08 4.96
CA LEU A 46 16.43 13.52 5.79
C LEU A 46 16.65 12.01 5.57
N LYS A 47 15.70 11.32 4.94
CA LYS A 47 15.80 9.91 4.53
C LYS A 47 16.29 9.74 3.08
N GLU A 48 16.86 10.80 2.50
CA GLU A 48 17.40 10.85 1.13
C GLU A 48 16.35 10.67 0.01
N VAL A 49 15.08 10.93 0.33
CA VAL A 49 13.99 10.96 -0.65
C VAL A 49 13.78 12.40 -1.10
N TYR A 50 14.18 12.69 -2.35
CA TYR A 50 14.24 14.05 -2.89
C TYR A 50 13.09 14.36 -3.84
N LEU A 51 12.60 13.34 -4.54
CA LEU A 51 11.53 13.47 -5.54
C LEU A 51 10.32 12.65 -5.13
N PHE A 52 9.14 13.22 -5.37
CA PHE A 52 7.84 12.58 -5.14
C PHE A 52 7.10 12.57 -6.46
N GLU A 53 6.79 11.38 -6.95
CA GLU A 53 6.07 11.21 -8.21
C GLU A 53 4.82 10.36 -8.02
N ARG A 54 3.88 10.54 -8.94
CA ARG A 54 2.64 9.80 -8.98
C ARG A 54 2.63 8.86 -10.16
N ILE A 55 2.34 7.58 -9.92
CA ILE A 55 2.37 6.52 -10.93
C ILE A 55 1.34 6.72 -12.05
N ASP A 56 0.24 7.43 -11.77
CA ASP A 56 -0.78 7.79 -12.77
C ASP A 56 -0.37 8.95 -13.67
N THR A 57 0.75 9.62 -13.37
CA THR A 57 1.22 10.75 -14.19
C THR A 57 2.16 10.25 -15.27
N ASN A 58 1.69 10.25 -16.52
CA ASN A 58 2.51 9.90 -17.68
C ASN A 58 3.41 11.05 -18.15
N VAL A 59 4.31 11.52 -17.29
CA VAL A 59 5.38 12.44 -17.71
C VAL A 59 6.57 11.61 -18.19
N ARG A 60 6.85 11.69 -19.49
CA ARG A 60 8.06 11.14 -20.10
C ARG A 60 9.19 12.17 -19.96
N ASN A 61 9.90 12.13 -18.85
CA ASN A 61 11.13 12.89 -18.65
C ASN A 61 12.36 12.11 -19.14
N GLU A 62 13.49 12.81 -19.27
CA GLU A 62 14.80 12.18 -19.44
C GLU A 62 15.05 11.17 -18.30
N GLY A 63 15.52 9.96 -18.64
CA GLY A 63 15.70 8.89 -17.67
C GLY A 63 16.73 9.23 -16.60
N LEU A 64 16.30 9.25 -15.33
CA LEU A 64 17.14 9.53 -14.17
C LEU A 64 17.75 8.23 -13.62
N LYS A 65 18.61 7.59 -14.42
CA LYS A 65 19.17 6.25 -14.11
C LYS A 65 20.06 6.18 -12.86
N HIS A 66 20.52 7.31 -12.33
CA HIS A 66 21.29 7.38 -11.09
C HIS A 66 20.40 7.29 -9.83
N LEU A 67 19.08 7.40 -9.98
CA LEU A 67 18.14 7.38 -8.88
C LEU A 67 17.63 5.97 -8.58
N LYS A 68 17.36 5.75 -7.29
CA LYS A 68 16.66 4.58 -6.79
C LYS A 68 15.17 4.91 -6.65
N CYS A 69 14.31 4.10 -7.25
CA CYS A 69 12.87 4.27 -7.16
C CYS A 69 12.32 3.38 -6.04
N ILE A 70 11.66 4.00 -5.06
CA ILE A 70 10.84 3.34 -4.06
C ILE A 70 9.40 3.46 -4.54
N VAL A 71 8.81 2.36 -4.97
CA VAL A 71 7.40 2.32 -5.38
C VAL A 71 6.57 1.94 -4.17
N PHE A 72 5.64 2.78 -3.74
CA PHE A 72 4.69 2.47 -2.68
C PHE A 72 3.25 2.68 -3.17
N ILE A 73 2.56 1.59 -3.50
CA ILE A 73 1.25 1.62 -4.18
C ILE A 73 0.29 0.58 -3.60
N ARG A 74 -1.01 0.76 -3.86
CA ARG A 74 -2.03 -0.27 -3.63
C ARG A 74 -1.98 -1.33 -4.73
N PRO A 75 -2.18 -2.63 -4.42
CA PRO A 75 -2.25 -3.68 -5.43
C PRO A 75 -3.61 -3.67 -6.14
N THR A 76 -3.92 -2.59 -6.86
CA THR A 76 -5.09 -2.51 -7.75
C THR A 76 -4.67 -2.85 -9.16
N LYS A 77 -5.61 -3.35 -9.98
CA LYS A 77 -5.33 -3.69 -11.39
C LYS A 77 -4.75 -2.50 -12.16
N GLU A 78 -5.31 -1.31 -11.96
CA GLU A 78 -4.83 -0.07 -12.56
C GLU A 78 -3.38 0.25 -12.17
N ASN A 79 -3.05 0.17 -10.87
CA ASN A 79 -1.70 0.45 -10.39
C ASN A 79 -0.68 -0.58 -10.88
N VAL A 80 -1.06 -1.86 -10.95
CA VAL A 80 -0.22 -2.91 -11.52
C VAL A 80 0.04 -2.65 -12.99
N GLU A 81 -0.97 -2.24 -13.76
CA GLU A 81 -0.81 -1.89 -15.18
C GLU A 81 0.11 -0.67 -15.37
N TYR A 82 -0.05 0.38 -14.57
CA TYR A 82 0.86 1.53 -14.62
C TYR A 82 2.30 1.13 -14.27
N LEU A 83 2.48 0.26 -13.27
CA LEU A 83 3.79 -0.24 -12.89
C LEU A 83 4.41 -1.12 -13.99
N CYS A 84 3.63 -1.98 -14.64
CA CYS A 84 4.11 -2.77 -15.78
C CYS A 84 4.59 -1.86 -16.92
N ASN A 85 3.86 -0.79 -17.22
CA ASN A 85 4.25 0.18 -18.24
C ASN A 85 5.51 0.96 -17.86
N GLU A 86 5.68 1.29 -16.59
CA GLU A 86 6.91 1.90 -16.05
C GLU A 86 8.10 0.94 -16.16
N LEU A 87 7.94 -0.35 -15.83
CA LEU A 87 9.02 -1.35 -15.89
C LEU A 87 9.47 -1.70 -17.32
N LYS A 88 8.56 -1.63 -18.31
CA LYS A 88 8.92 -1.80 -19.73
C LYS A 88 9.86 -0.72 -20.24
N TYR A 89 9.71 0.51 -19.74
CA TYR A 89 10.53 1.66 -20.11
C TYR A 89 11.00 2.40 -18.85
N PRO A 90 11.89 1.79 -18.05
CA PRO A 90 12.17 2.27 -16.70
C PRO A 90 12.89 3.60 -16.73
N LYS A 91 12.33 4.59 -16.03
CA LYS A 91 12.92 5.93 -15.89
C LYS A 91 14.12 5.92 -14.94
N TYR A 92 14.09 5.06 -13.93
CA TYR A 92 15.09 5.02 -12.86
C TYR A 92 16.04 3.82 -13.01
N GLY A 93 17.12 3.79 -12.22
CA GLY A 93 18.15 2.74 -12.34
C GLY A 93 17.81 1.47 -11.59
N THR A 94 17.10 1.57 -10.47
CA THR A 94 16.69 0.42 -9.64
C THR A 94 15.32 0.67 -9.03
N TYR A 95 14.53 -0.38 -8.86
CA TYR A 95 13.17 -0.31 -8.30
C TYR A 95 13.05 -1.23 -7.08
N TYR A 96 12.54 -0.66 -5.99
CA TYR A 96 12.12 -1.37 -4.78
C TYR A 96 10.61 -1.22 -4.66
N ILE A 97 9.86 -2.31 -4.78
CA ILE A 97 8.40 -2.26 -4.92
C ILE A 97 7.76 -2.70 -3.61
N TYR A 98 6.90 -1.83 -3.06
CA TYR A 98 6.17 -2.06 -1.82
C TYR A 98 4.68 -1.93 -2.07
N PHE A 99 3.95 -3.02 -1.85
CA PHE A 99 2.49 -3.02 -1.91
C PHE A 99 1.91 -2.73 -0.53
N SER A 100 0.93 -1.83 -0.47
CA SER A 100 0.25 -1.48 0.79
C SER A 100 -0.64 -2.60 1.36
N ASN A 101 -0.90 -3.65 0.57
CA ASN A 101 -1.75 -4.78 0.92
C ASN A 101 -1.31 -6.05 0.17
N ILE A 102 -1.99 -7.17 0.41
CA ILE A 102 -1.72 -8.47 -0.22
C ILE A 102 -1.85 -8.35 -1.75
N ILE A 103 -0.84 -8.85 -2.47
CA ILE A 103 -0.83 -8.90 -3.94
C ILE A 103 -1.08 -10.32 -4.45
N ALA A 104 -1.84 -10.44 -5.55
CA ALA A 104 -2.07 -11.74 -6.16
C ALA A 104 -0.81 -12.26 -6.86
N LYS A 105 -0.54 -13.57 -6.74
CA LYS A 105 0.60 -14.22 -7.43
C LYS A 105 0.58 -14.04 -8.94
N ALA A 106 -0.60 -13.87 -9.53
CA ALA A 106 -0.74 -13.59 -10.97
C ALA A 106 -0.19 -12.21 -11.34
N ASP A 107 -0.42 -11.19 -10.51
CA ASP A 107 0.05 -9.83 -10.75
C ASP A 107 1.58 -9.74 -10.57
N ILE A 108 2.15 -10.52 -9.63
CA ILE A 108 3.61 -10.65 -9.49
C ILE A 108 4.24 -11.23 -10.76
N LYS A 109 3.62 -12.25 -11.37
CA LYS A 109 4.11 -12.82 -12.63
C LYS A 109 4.07 -11.80 -13.77
N LEU A 110 2.99 -11.03 -13.86
CA LEU A 110 2.85 -9.98 -14.87
C LEU A 110 3.95 -8.90 -14.73
N LEU A 111 4.28 -8.52 -13.49
CA LEU A 111 5.38 -7.59 -13.22
C LEU A 111 6.74 -8.18 -13.60
N ALA A 112 6.98 -9.46 -13.29
CA ALA A 112 8.20 -10.14 -13.68
C ALA A 112 8.37 -10.24 -15.20
N GLU A 113 7.29 -10.49 -15.94
CA GLU A 113 7.29 -10.49 -17.41
C GLU A 113 7.53 -9.10 -18.00
N SER A 114 7.17 -8.04 -17.28
CA SER A 114 7.34 -6.65 -17.73
C SER A 114 8.72 -6.06 -17.41
N ASP A 115 9.50 -6.67 -16.52
CA ASP A 115 10.85 -6.21 -16.12
C ASP A 115 11.93 -6.78 -17.06
N GLU A 116 11.87 -6.40 -18.33
CA GLU A 116 12.84 -6.85 -19.35
C GLU A 116 14.28 -6.36 -19.08
N GLN A 117 14.43 -5.29 -18.28
CA GLN A 117 15.73 -4.67 -17.97
C GLN A 117 16.30 -5.10 -16.60
N GLU A 118 15.63 -6.03 -15.91
CA GLU A 118 16.05 -6.57 -14.59
C GLU A 118 16.38 -5.47 -13.57
N VAL A 119 15.55 -4.41 -13.54
CA VAL A 119 15.77 -3.25 -12.66
C VAL A 119 15.13 -3.43 -11.29
N VAL A 120 14.19 -4.37 -11.14
CA VAL A 120 13.54 -4.65 -9.86
C VAL A 120 14.49 -5.42 -8.95
N ARG A 121 14.69 -4.91 -7.73
CA ARG A 121 15.54 -5.53 -6.72
C ARG A 121 14.75 -6.32 -5.70
N GLU A 122 13.68 -5.73 -5.19
CA GLU A 122 12.89 -6.31 -4.11
C GLU A 122 11.40 -6.00 -4.30
N ILE A 123 10.57 -6.94 -3.87
CA ILE A 123 9.11 -6.79 -3.81
C ILE A 123 8.65 -7.21 -2.42
N HIS A 124 7.99 -6.31 -1.70
CA HIS A 124 7.51 -6.52 -0.34
C HIS A 124 6.04 -6.09 -0.16
N GLU A 125 5.36 -6.72 0.80
CA GLU A 125 4.02 -6.34 1.23
C GLU A 125 4.09 -5.62 2.57
N TYR A 126 3.86 -4.31 2.58
CA TYR A 126 3.80 -3.48 3.78
C TYR A 126 2.37 -3.07 4.04
N TYR A 127 1.74 -3.68 5.04
CA TYR A 127 0.32 -3.54 5.36
C TYR A 127 -0.08 -2.15 5.90
N ALA A 128 0.09 -1.12 5.09
CA ALA A 128 -0.20 0.28 5.36
C ALA A 128 -1.27 0.81 4.37
N ASP A 129 -2.47 0.25 4.44
CA ASP A 129 -3.61 0.56 3.55
C ASP A 129 -4.74 1.33 4.26
N TYR A 130 -4.37 2.26 5.14
CA TYR A 130 -5.28 3.12 5.90
C TYR A 130 -4.63 4.45 6.31
N LEU A 131 -5.45 5.46 6.58
CA LEU A 131 -5.03 6.79 7.03
C LEU A 131 -4.98 6.82 8.56
N ALA A 132 -3.78 6.84 9.15
CA ALA A 132 -3.62 7.00 10.60
C ALA A 132 -3.72 8.48 10.98
N ILE A 133 -4.88 8.90 11.47
CA ILE A 133 -5.16 10.29 11.86
C ILE A 133 -4.60 10.58 13.25
N SER A 134 -4.72 9.62 14.17
CA SER A 134 -4.15 9.69 15.51
C SER A 134 -3.64 8.31 15.94
N PRO A 135 -2.91 8.19 17.06
CA PRO A 135 -2.38 6.91 17.53
C PRO A 135 -3.42 5.77 17.63
N HIS A 136 -4.69 6.12 17.85
CA HIS A 136 -5.79 5.18 18.05
C HIS A 136 -6.97 5.42 17.09
N LEU A 137 -6.82 6.33 16.12
CA LEU A 137 -7.86 6.67 15.14
C LEU A 137 -7.33 6.50 13.73
N PHE A 138 -8.05 5.74 12.92
CA PHE A 138 -7.78 5.63 11.50
C PHE A 138 -9.04 5.85 10.67
N SER A 139 -8.82 6.17 9.39
CA SER A 139 -9.86 6.22 8.37
C SER A 139 -9.42 5.39 7.16
N LEU A 140 -10.37 4.79 6.46
CA LEU A 140 -10.10 4.10 5.19
C LEU A 140 -10.28 5.02 3.97
N GLY A 141 -10.66 6.28 4.18
CA GLY A 141 -10.90 7.25 3.10
C GLY A 141 -12.03 6.85 2.15
N ILE A 142 -12.98 6.03 2.62
CA ILE A 142 -14.12 5.56 1.82
C ILE A 142 -15.30 6.50 2.05
N ASN A 143 -15.68 7.24 1.02
CA ASN A 143 -16.91 8.03 1.03
C ASN A 143 -18.09 7.14 0.62
N ALA A 144 -19.21 7.21 1.36
CA ALA A 144 -20.45 6.46 1.05
C ALA A 144 -20.25 4.94 0.88
N CYS A 145 -19.84 4.24 1.94
CA CYS A 145 -19.60 2.79 1.93
C CYS A 145 -20.85 1.93 1.69
N SER A 146 -22.04 2.52 1.82
CA SER A 146 -23.33 1.85 1.70
C SER A 146 -24.27 2.63 0.79
N GLN A 147 -25.15 1.89 0.14
CA GLN A 147 -26.34 2.42 -0.52
C GLN A 147 -27.54 1.95 0.30
N GLY A 148 -28.08 2.85 1.14
CA GLY A 148 -29.06 2.49 2.16
C GLY A 148 -28.45 1.58 3.23
N LEU A 149 -29.07 0.42 3.48
CA LEU A 149 -28.60 -0.59 4.45
C LEU A 149 -27.84 -1.75 3.79
N LEU A 150 -27.33 -1.54 2.57
CA LEU A 150 -26.60 -2.55 1.81
C LEU A 150 -25.19 -2.07 1.49
N TRP A 151 -24.23 -2.99 1.58
CA TRP A 151 -22.87 -2.76 1.16
C TRP A 151 -22.79 -2.55 -0.35
N ASN A 152 -22.07 -1.51 -0.78
CA ASN A 152 -21.48 -1.53 -2.10
C ASN A 152 -20.37 -2.61 -2.12
N PRO A 153 -20.38 -3.57 -3.07
CA PRO A 153 -19.42 -4.67 -3.10
C PRO A 153 -17.96 -4.22 -3.19
N ILE A 154 -17.68 -3.13 -3.93
CA ILE A 154 -16.34 -2.57 -4.08
C ILE A 154 -15.86 -2.01 -2.75
N HIS A 155 -16.72 -1.25 -2.07
CA HIS A 155 -16.39 -0.66 -0.77
C HIS A 155 -16.27 -1.72 0.32
N LEU A 156 -17.11 -2.75 0.32
CA LEU A 156 -16.97 -3.88 1.24
C LEU A 156 -15.61 -4.56 1.08
N HIS A 157 -15.18 -4.84 -0.15
CA HIS A 157 -13.86 -5.40 -0.42
C HIS A 157 -12.74 -4.48 0.08
N ARG A 158 -12.82 -3.18 -0.22
CA ARG A 158 -11.87 -2.16 0.27
C ARG A 158 -11.82 -2.10 1.80
N THR A 159 -12.97 -2.21 2.47
CA THR A 159 -13.08 -2.20 3.94
C THR A 159 -12.42 -3.43 4.54
N VAL A 160 -12.66 -4.62 3.99
CA VAL A 160 -12.01 -5.86 4.44
C VAL A 160 -10.50 -5.72 4.34
N LEU A 161 -9.98 -5.34 3.16
CA LEU A 161 -8.55 -5.16 2.94
C LEU A 161 -7.92 -4.12 3.87
N GLY A 162 -8.58 -2.98 4.08
CA GLY A 162 -8.10 -1.94 4.99
C GLY A 162 -8.05 -2.41 6.45
N LEU A 163 -9.07 -3.14 6.92
CA LEU A 163 -9.10 -3.68 8.27
C LEU A 163 -8.05 -4.78 8.46
N ILE A 164 -7.87 -5.67 7.48
CA ILE A 164 -6.80 -6.67 7.50
C ILE A 164 -5.43 -5.99 7.59
N SER A 165 -5.22 -4.93 6.81
CA SER A 165 -3.99 -4.14 6.90
C SER A 165 -3.76 -3.54 8.29
N VAL A 166 -4.81 -3.00 8.94
CA VAL A 166 -4.72 -2.52 10.34
C VAL A 166 -4.34 -3.64 11.30
N LEU A 167 -4.93 -4.83 11.14
CA LEU A 167 -4.65 -5.97 12.03
C LEU A 167 -3.22 -6.49 11.88
N LEU A 168 -2.73 -6.56 10.64
CA LEU A 168 -1.36 -7.00 10.32
C LEU A 168 -0.32 -5.96 10.76
N SER A 169 -0.58 -4.67 10.58
CA SER A 169 0.36 -3.60 10.98
C SER A 169 0.62 -3.59 12.49
N ILE A 170 -0.38 -3.94 13.30
CA ILE A 170 -0.26 -4.04 14.76
C ILE A 170 0.02 -5.47 15.24
N LYS A 171 0.14 -6.45 14.32
CA LYS A 171 0.36 -7.88 14.57
C LYS A 171 -0.64 -8.48 15.56
N ARG A 172 -1.94 -8.41 15.22
CA ARG A 172 -3.03 -8.91 16.09
C ARG A 172 -4.06 -9.71 15.33
N CYS A 173 -4.43 -10.85 15.91
CA CYS A 173 -5.57 -11.68 15.48
C CYS A 173 -6.68 -11.64 16.54
N PRO A 174 -7.66 -10.71 16.43
CA PRO A 174 -8.71 -10.54 17.44
C PRO A 174 -9.87 -11.52 17.28
N TYR A 175 -10.64 -11.73 18.35
CA TYR A 175 -11.96 -12.34 18.26
C TYR A 175 -12.97 -11.34 17.67
N ILE A 176 -13.49 -11.66 16.50
CA ILE A 176 -14.39 -10.76 15.75
C ILE A 176 -15.80 -10.80 16.33
N ARG A 177 -16.26 -9.65 16.82
CA ARG A 177 -17.64 -9.40 17.28
C ARG A 177 -18.28 -8.34 16.38
N TYR A 178 -19.59 -8.47 16.15
CA TYR A 178 -20.37 -7.54 15.34
C TYR A 178 -21.77 -7.36 15.96
N GLN A 179 -22.47 -6.29 15.55
CA GLN A 179 -23.83 -6.02 16.00
C GLN A 179 -24.83 -6.97 15.32
N ASN A 180 -25.54 -7.78 16.10
CA ASN A 180 -26.44 -8.82 15.57
C ASN A 180 -27.58 -8.29 14.68
N SER A 181 -28.08 -7.09 14.97
CA SER A 181 -29.14 -6.46 14.18
C SER A 181 -28.65 -5.89 12.83
N SER A 182 -27.34 -5.92 12.55
CA SER A 182 -26.75 -5.38 11.33
C SER A 182 -26.23 -6.49 10.44
N GLU A 183 -26.99 -6.80 9.38
CA GLU A 183 -26.58 -7.77 8.37
C GLU A 183 -25.29 -7.32 7.65
N MET A 184 -25.11 -6.01 7.49
CA MET A 184 -23.88 -5.43 6.99
C MET A 184 -22.67 -5.79 7.85
N ALA A 185 -22.79 -5.64 9.17
CA ALA A 185 -21.70 -5.92 10.09
C ALA A 185 -21.39 -7.43 10.13
N LYS A 186 -22.41 -8.28 10.06
CA LYS A 186 -22.27 -9.74 9.95
C LYS A 186 -21.49 -10.13 8.71
N ARG A 187 -21.90 -9.63 7.53
CA ARG A 187 -21.22 -9.93 6.26
C ARG A 187 -19.76 -9.45 6.24
N LEU A 188 -19.47 -8.29 6.83
CA LEU A 188 -18.10 -7.80 6.96
C LEU A 188 -17.28 -8.73 7.87
N ALA A 189 -17.83 -9.13 9.02
CA ALA A 189 -17.17 -10.02 9.95
C ALA A 189 -16.85 -11.40 9.33
N GLU A 190 -17.80 -11.98 8.59
CA GLU A 190 -17.61 -13.25 7.88
C GLU A 190 -16.48 -13.16 6.85
N LYS A 191 -16.43 -12.08 6.05
CA LYS A 191 -15.36 -11.87 5.07
C LYS A 191 -13.99 -11.68 5.73
N ILE A 192 -13.91 -10.95 6.84
CA ILE A 192 -12.64 -10.79 7.56
C ILE A 192 -12.17 -12.15 8.09
N ARG A 193 -13.08 -12.97 8.66
CA ARG A 193 -12.74 -14.33 9.11
C ARG A 193 -12.22 -15.20 7.99
N GLU A 194 -12.81 -15.11 6.80
CA GLU A 194 -12.35 -15.85 5.62
C GLU A 194 -10.94 -15.45 5.18
N VAL A 195 -10.61 -14.15 5.21
CA VAL A 195 -9.25 -13.69 4.89
C VAL A 195 -8.25 -14.10 5.98
N LEU A 196 -8.62 -13.95 7.26
CA LEU A 196 -7.76 -14.36 8.37
C LEU A 196 -7.45 -15.86 8.36
N SER A 197 -8.40 -16.72 7.95
CA SER A 197 -8.15 -18.16 7.88
C SER A 197 -7.19 -18.52 6.75
N LYS A 198 -7.30 -17.85 5.59
CA LYS A 198 -6.39 -18.01 4.44
C LYS A 198 -4.98 -17.50 4.75
N GLU A 199 -4.89 -16.38 5.46
CA GLU A 199 -3.63 -15.66 5.76
C GLU A 199 -3.11 -15.96 7.17
N SER A 200 -3.46 -17.11 7.74
CA SER A 200 -3.11 -17.46 9.14
C SER A 200 -1.60 -17.51 9.41
N ASN A 201 -0.78 -17.74 8.37
CA ASN A 201 0.68 -17.73 8.47
C ASN A 201 1.31 -16.32 8.45
N SER A 202 0.51 -15.28 8.18
CA SER A 202 0.98 -13.89 7.97
C SER A 202 0.87 -13.02 9.23
N PHE A 203 0.35 -13.56 10.34
CA PHE A 203 0.14 -12.87 11.63
C PHE A 203 1.24 -13.12 12.66
#